data_AF-A0A0C9Y1C1-F1
#
_entry.id   AF-A0A0C9Y1C1-F1
#
_cell.length_a   1.000
_cell.length_b   1.000
_cell.length_c   1.000
_cell.angle_alpha   90.00
_cell.angle_beta   90.00
_cell.angle_gamma   90.00
#
_symmetry.space_group_name_H-M   'P 1'
#
loop_
_entity.id
_entity.type
_entity.pdbx_description
1 polymer ?
#
loop_
_entity_poly.entity_id
_entity_poly.type
_entity_poly.pdbx_seq_one_letter_code
_entity_poly.pdbx_strand_id
1 'polypeptide(L)'
;QGELEHRRVKRFYTWTNKISFTHAIAKHQQRERLLHQIREQNHTVGQAIARNAAQESARDTVPNNPSLHFVDQEPLPNCPPELHYQISQGKKYRWDLSAWLSHNKNDLALMDFLPKLKSHILGRLIPGSMAKDEVEFTTAQRNALLLINNCIYRHKVLCINYTTYDLR
;
A
#
# COMPACT_ATOMS: atom_id res chain seq x y z
N GLN A 1 31.46 -0.95 -25.13
CA GLN A 1 30.20 -0.40 -24.57
C GLN A 1 29.87 1.03 -25.01
N GLY A 2 30.79 1.81 -25.60
CA GLY A 2 30.50 3.21 -25.99
C GLY A 2 29.67 3.42 -27.26
N GLU A 3 29.65 2.47 -28.19
CA GLU A 3 29.07 2.64 -29.54
C GLU A 3 27.54 2.82 -29.56
N LEU A 4 26.84 2.31 -28.54
CA LEU A 4 25.38 2.35 -28.45
C LEU A 4 24.83 3.43 -27.48
N GLU A 5 25.67 4.04 -26.65
CA GLU A 5 25.24 5.04 -25.65
C GLU A 5 24.65 6.31 -26.30
N HIS A 6 25.13 6.69 -27.49
CA HIS A 6 24.56 7.81 -28.24
C HIS A 6 23.09 7.57 -28.63
N ARG A 7 22.67 6.32 -28.86
CA ARG A 7 21.25 5.99 -29.12
C ARG A 7 20.39 6.22 -27.88
N ARG A 8 20.95 5.96 -26.69
CA ARG A 8 20.28 6.17 -25.40
C ARG A 8 20.06 7.66 -25.12
N VAL A 9 21.09 8.49 -25.30
CA VAL A 9 20.98 9.95 -25.14
C VAL A 9 19.95 10.53 -26.12
N LYS A 10 19.93 10.07 -27.38
CA LYS A 10 18.94 10.48 -28.38
C LYS A 10 17.50 10.10 -28.00
N ARG A 11 17.27 8.94 -27.39
CA ARG A 11 15.94 8.55 -26.87
C ARG A 11 15.45 9.47 -25.76
N PHE A 12 16.32 9.88 -24.85
CA PHE A 12 15.92 10.82 -23.80
C PHE A 12 15.68 12.23 -24.35
N TYR A 13 16.50 12.66 -25.31
CA TYR A 13 16.36 13.97 -25.93
C TYR A 13 14.96 14.22 -26.52
N THR A 14 14.33 13.20 -27.13
CA THR A 14 12.96 13.31 -27.69
C THR A 14 11.89 13.57 -26.63
N TRP A 15 12.16 13.28 -25.35
CA TRP A 15 11.23 13.47 -24.25
C TRP A 15 11.51 14.74 -23.43
N THR A 16 12.47 15.56 -23.85
CA THR A 16 12.76 16.85 -23.21
C THR A 16 12.15 18.03 -23.97
N ASN A 17 11.96 19.16 -23.29
CA ASN A 17 11.55 20.43 -23.91
C ASN A 17 12.69 21.09 -24.73
N LYS A 18 13.76 20.35 -25.07
CA LYS A 18 14.92 20.75 -25.91
C LYS A 18 15.70 22.02 -25.48
N ILE A 19 15.31 22.67 -24.38
CA ILE A 19 15.98 23.81 -23.75
C ILE A 19 16.79 23.28 -22.56
N SER A 20 18.10 23.51 -22.51
CA SER A 20 19.00 23.02 -21.44
C SER A 20 18.77 21.54 -21.07
N PHE A 21 18.75 20.68 -22.09
CA PHE A 21 18.31 19.28 -22.02
C PHE A 21 19.25 18.36 -21.23
N THR A 22 20.47 18.79 -20.93
CA THR A 22 21.47 18.00 -20.19
C THR A 22 20.96 17.58 -18.81
N HIS A 23 20.39 18.52 -18.05
CA HIS A 23 19.83 18.23 -16.73
C HIS A 23 18.61 17.31 -16.81
N ALA A 24 17.73 17.52 -17.80
CA ALA A 24 16.56 16.67 -18.02
C ALA A 24 16.95 15.22 -18.38
N ILE A 25 17.92 15.04 -19.26
CA ILE A 25 18.45 13.72 -19.63
C ILE A 25 19.10 13.05 -18.42
N ALA A 26 19.91 13.77 -17.63
CA ALA A 26 20.52 13.24 -16.42
C ALA A 26 19.46 12.75 -15.40
N LYS A 27 18.39 13.54 -15.22
CA LYS A 27 17.25 13.17 -14.35
C LYS A 27 16.52 11.91 -14.85
N HIS A 28 16.32 11.78 -16.16
CA HIS A 28 15.72 10.57 -16.74
C HIS A 28 16.61 9.34 -16.54
N GLN A 29 17.92 9.47 -16.76
CA GLN A 29 18.88 8.38 -16.52
C GLN A 29 18.91 7.97 -15.04
N GLN A 30 18.87 8.93 -14.12
CA GLN A 30 18.81 8.65 -12.68
C GLN A 30 17.53 7.89 -12.30
N ARG A 31 16.38 8.32 -12.83
CA ARG A 31 15.09 7.65 -12.60
C ARG A 31 15.08 6.22 -13.16
N GLU A 32 15.60 6.01 -14.36
CA GLU A 32 15.71 4.68 -14.96
C GLU A 32 16.59 3.75 -14.10
N ARG A 33 17.74 4.24 -13.62
CA ARG A 33 18.62 3.48 -12.71
C ARG A 33 17.92 3.12 -11.40
N LEU A 34 17.20 4.07 -10.79
CA LEU A 34 16.47 3.84 -9.55
C LEU A 34 15.38 2.77 -9.74
N LEU A 35 14.62 2.84 -10.84
CA LEU A 35 13.60 1.84 -11.16
C LEU A 35 14.21 0.44 -11.39
N HIS A 36 15.39 0.38 -12.02
CA HIS A 36 16.12 -0.87 -12.18
C HIS A 36 16.53 -1.46 -10.83
N GLN A 37 17.11 -0.64 -9.95
CA GLN A 37 17.55 -1.07 -8.62
C GLN A 37 16.37 -1.56 -7.77
N ILE A 38 15.23 -0.85 -7.79
CA ILE A 38 14.00 -1.27 -7.11
C ILE A 38 13.51 -2.62 -7.67
N ARG A 39 13.56 -2.81 -8.99
CA ARG A 39 13.16 -4.07 -9.63
C ARG A 39 14.06 -5.22 -9.20
N GLU A 40 15.37 -5.02 -9.16
CA GLU A 40 16.35 -6.02 -8.72
C GLU A 40 16.15 -6.37 -7.24
N GLN A 41 15.98 -5.38 -6.37
CA GLN A 41 15.68 -5.58 -4.95
C GLN A 41 14.36 -6.34 -4.75
N ASN A 42 13.30 -5.99 -5.49
CA ASN A 42 12.03 -6.71 -5.41
C ASN A 42 12.14 -8.15 -5.95
N HIS A 43 13.01 -8.39 -6.93
CA HIS A 43 13.25 -9.73 -7.46
C HIS A 43 14.03 -10.60 -6.46
N THR A 44 15.07 -10.06 -5.81
CA THR A 44 15.83 -10.80 -4.79
C THR A 44 14.98 -11.08 -3.55
N VAL A 45 14.21 -10.09 -3.08
CA VAL A 45 13.24 -10.25 -1.99
C VAL A 45 12.14 -11.24 -2.38
N GLY A 46 11.59 -11.13 -3.60
CA GLY A 46 10.59 -12.06 -4.12
C GLY A 46 11.11 -13.50 -4.22
N GLN A 47 12.36 -13.70 -4.64
CA GLN A 47 12.99 -15.03 -4.68
C GLN A 47 13.28 -15.59 -3.28
N ALA A 48 13.71 -14.76 -2.33
CA ALA A 48 13.92 -15.17 -0.94
C ALA A 48 12.59 -15.57 -0.27
N ILE A 49 11.52 -14.78 -0.48
CA ILE A 49 10.17 -15.09 0.00
C ILE A 49 9.65 -16.37 -0.64
N ALA A 50 9.85 -16.57 -1.96
CA ALA A 50 9.42 -17.80 -2.65
C ALA A 50 10.15 -19.06 -2.14
N ARG A 51 11.44 -18.95 -1.79
CA ARG A 51 12.22 -20.05 -1.20
C ARG A 51 11.72 -20.42 0.20
N ASN A 52 11.41 -19.41 1.03
CA ASN A 52 10.85 -19.63 2.36
C ASN A 52 9.42 -20.18 2.29
N ALA A 53 8.60 -19.69 1.35
CA ALA A 53 7.23 -20.18 1.13
C ALA A 53 7.22 -21.64 0.66
N ALA A 54 8.20 -22.11 -0.12
CA ALA A 54 8.31 -23.50 -0.53
C ALA A 54 8.59 -24.46 0.65
N GLN A 55 9.15 -23.97 1.77
CA GLN A 55 9.30 -24.74 3.01
C GLN A 55 8.03 -24.73 3.89
N GLU A 56 7.19 -23.70 3.80
CA GLU A 56 5.95 -23.58 4.59
C GLU A 56 4.70 -24.12 3.86
N SER A 57 4.76 -24.34 2.54
CA SER A 57 3.63 -24.78 1.68
C SER A 57 3.12 -26.22 1.92
N ALA A 58 3.54 -26.88 3.00
CA ALA A 58 2.89 -28.11 3.46
C ALA A 58 1.64 -27.84 4.32
N ARG A 59 1.36 -26.58 4.72
CA ARG A 59 0.19 -26.23 5.53
C ARG A 59 -0.46 -24.92 5.04
N ASP A 60 -1.60 -25.11 4.40
CA ASP A 60 -2.71 -24.18 4.21
C ASP A 60 -2.59 -23.04 3.17
N THR A 61 -3.51 -23.17 2.20
CA THR A 61 -3.73 -22.42 0.97
C THR A 61 -4.47 -21.11 1.23
N VAL A 62 -3.89 -20.16 1.94
CA VAL A 62 -4.37 -18.77 1.93
C VAL A 62 -3.17 -17.86 1.65
N PRO A 63 -3.12 -17.18 0.49
CA PRO A 63 -2.04 -16.23 0.22
C PRO A 63 -2.13 -15.06 1.21
N ASN A 64 -1.27 -15.09 2.23
CA ASN A 64 -1.10 -14.06 3.26
C ASN A 64 -0.39 -12.80 2.69
N ASN A 65 -0.10 -12.75 1.39
CA ASN A 65 0.52 -11.57 0.78
C ASN A 65 -0.49 -10.39 0.77
N PRO A 66 -0.21 -9.27 1.45
CA PRO A 66 -1.09 -8.09 1.42
C PRO A 66 -1.16 -7.44 0.04
N SER A 67 -0.15 -7.66 -0.81
CA SER A 67 -0.07 -7.09 -2.15
C SER A 67 -1.04 -7.77 -3.12
N LEU A 68 -1.88 -6.98 -3.77
CA LEU A 68 -2.72 -7.43 -4.89
C LEU A 68 -1.92 -7.33 -6.20
N HIS A 69 -2.13 -8.28 -7.12
CA HIS A 69 -1.44 -8.29 -8.42
C HIS A 69 -1.71 -7.00 -9.22
N PHE A 70 -0.72 -6.51 -9.95
CA PHE A 70 -0.83 -5.27 -10.74
C PHE A 70 -1.87 -5.36 -11.88
N VAL A 71 -2.15 -6.58 -12.36
CA VAL A 71 -3.10 -6.84 -13.46
C VAL A 71 -4.56 -6.69 -13.03
N ASP A 72 -4.85 -6.80 -11.74
CA ASP A 72 -6.19 -6.58 -11.21
C ASP A 72 -6.47 -5.06 -11.20
N GLN A 73 -7.06 -4.57 -12.29
CA GLN A 73 -7.45 -3.17 -12.42
C GLN A 73 -8.75 -2.92 -11.66
N GLU A 74 -8.71 -1.94 -10.78
CA GLU A 74 -9.89 -1.39 -10.14
C GLU A 74 -9.87 0.14 -10.36
N PRO A 75 -10.41 0.61 -11.49
CA PRO A 75 -10.32 2.02 -11.85
C PRO A 75 -11.11 2.86 -10.85
N LEU A 76 -10.44 3.83 -10.23
CA LEU A 76 -11.12 4.88 -9.47
C LEU A 76 -11.43 6.07 -10.37
N PRO A 77 -12.58 6.74 -10.18
CA PRO A 77 -12.81 8.04 -10.78
C PRO A 77 -11.76 9.03 -10.28
N ASN A 78 -11.52 10.07 -11.08
CA ASN A 78 -10.57 11.12 -10.72
C ASN A 78 -10.92 11.72 -9.35
N CYS A 79 -9.94 11.79 -8.46
CA CYS A 79 -10.17 12.21 -7.08
C CYS A 79 -10.41 13.72 -7.01
N PRO A 80 -11.61 14.18 -6.64
CA PRO A 80 -11.86 15.61 -6.51
C PRO A 80 -10.94 16.19 -5.41
N PRO A 81 -10.32 17.35 -5.64
CA PRO A 81 -9.32 17.92 -4.73
C PRO A 81 -9.89 18.28 -3.35
N GLU A 82 -11.22 18.42 -3.24
CA GLU A 82 -11.93 18.70 -1.99
C GLU A 82 -11.95 17.50 -1.03
N LEU A 83 -11.80 16.28 -1.55
CA LEU A 83 -11.72 15.07 -0.73
C LEU A 83 -10.28 14.81 -0.29
N HIS A 84 -10.03 14.63 1.01
CA HIS A 84 -8.70 14.30 1.53
C HIS A 84 -8.20 12.93 1.05
N TYR A 85 -9.09 11.95 0.90
CA TYR A 85 -8.73 10.64 0.39
C TYR A 85 -9.88 10.00 -0.40
N GLN A 86 -9.53 9.08 -1.29
CA GLN A 86 -10.46 8.23 -2.02
C GLN A 86 -9.88 6.82 -2.11
N ILE A 87 -10.69 5.80 -1.82
CA ILE A 87 -10.28 4.39 -1.84
C ILE A 87 -11.17 3.59 -2.80
N SER A 88 -10.62 2.52 -3.40
CA SER A 88 -11.41 1.60 -4.22
C SER A 88 -12.59 1.02 -3.42
N GLN A 89 -13.67 0.64 -4.09
CA GLN A 89 -14.92 0.22 -3.43
C GLN A 89 -15.21 -1.27 -3.57
N GLY A 90 -14.41 -1.97 -4.37
CA GLY A 90 -14.52 -3.38 -4.64
C GLY A 90 -14.27 -4.21 -3.40
N LYS A 91 -15.10 -5.25 -3.25
CA LYS A 91 -15.10 -6.16 -2.11
C LYS A 91 -14.59 -7.56 -2.48
N LYS A 92 -13.93 -7.68 -3.64
CA LYS A 92 -13.44 -8.95 -4.20
C LYS A 92 -12.42 -9.63 -3.28
N TYR A 93 -11.51 -8.86 -2.68
CA TYR A 93 -10.41 -9.38 -1.89
C TYR A 93 -10.70 -9.23 -0.40
N ARG A 94 -11.42 -10.20 0.17
CA ARG A 94 -11.66 -10.26 1.62
C ARG A 94 -10.61 -11.11 2.34
N TRP A 95 -10.32 -10.73 3.57
CA TRP A 95 -9.69 -11.59 4.57
C TRP A 95 -10.67 -11.82 5.71
N ASP A 96 -10.85 -13.08 6.11
CA ASP A 96 -11.47 -13.36 7.41
C ASP A 96 -10.49 -12.91 8.50
N LEU A 97 -10.97 -12.03 9.37
CA LEU A 97 -10.14 -11.34 10.34
C LEU A 97 -9.60 -12.30 11.40
N SER A 98 -10.41 -13.27 11.84
CA SER A 98 -9.99 -14.24 12.85
C SER A 98 -8.93 -15.20 12.31
N ALA A 99 -9.13 -15.73 11.10
CA ALA A 99 -8.16 -16.59 10.43
C ALA A 99 -6.86 -15.85 10.10
N TRP A 100 -6.95 -14.59 9.67
CA TRP A 100 -5.77 -13.77 9.40
C TRP A 100 -4.98 -13.45 10.68
N LEU A 101 -5.67 -13.12 11.78
CA LEU A 101 -5.01 -12.88 13.07
C LEU A 101 -4.38 -14.16 13.65
N SER A 102 -5.05 -15.31 13.52
CA SER A 102 -4.51 -16.58 14.03
C SER A 102 -3.26 -17.02 13.26
N HIS A 103 -3.23 -16.79 11.94
CA HIS A 103 -2.08 -17.06 11.10
C HIS A 103 -0.88 -16.15 11.44
N ASN A 104 -1.14 -14.89 11.80
CA ASN A 104 -0.09 -13.92 12.13
C ASN A 104 0.10 -13.72 13.66
N LYS A 105 -0.23 -14.71 14.48
CA LYS A 105 -0.22 -14.63 15.96
C LYS A 105 1.15 -14.27 16.59
N ASN A 106 2.24 -14.52 15.88
CA ASN A 106 3.61 -14.26 16.35
C ASN A 106 4.12 -12.86 15.94
N ASP A 107 3.32 -12.09 15.19
CA ASP A 107 3.68 -10.74 14.79
C ASP A 107 3.38 -9.74 15.91
N LEU A 108 4.44 -9.12 16.45
CA LEU A 108 4.33 -8.10 17.50
C LEU A 108 3.53 -6.88 17.04
N ALA A 109 3.55 -6.54 15.75
CA ALA A 109 2.79 -5.41 15.21
C ALA A 109 1.28 -5.67 15.26
N LEU A 110 0.86 -6.93 15.30
CA LEU A 110 -0.54 -7.35 15.36
C LEU A 110 -1.01 -7.67 16.79
N MET A 111 -0.15 -7.49 17.79
CA MET A 111 -0.52 -7.64 19.19
C MET A 111 -1.63 -6.63 19.56
N ASP A 112 -2.72 -7.16 20.10
CA ASP A 112 -3.94 -6.42 20.43
C ASP A 112 -4.59 -5.69 19.25
N PHE A 113 -4.36 -6.16 18.02
CA PHE A 113 -4.90 -5.53 16.81
C PHE A 113 -6.42 -5.38 16.86
N LEU A 114 -7.16 -6.44 17.19
CA LEU A 114 -8.62 -6.41 17.18
C LEU A 114 -9.21 -5.44 18.21
N PRO A 115 -8.79 -5.43 19.49
CA PRO A 115 -9.17 -4.39 20.44
C PRO A 115 -8.85 -2.97 19.97
N LYS A 116 -7.65 -2.73 19.42
CA LYS A 116 -7.23 -1.41 18.91
C LYS A 116 -8.07 -0.96 17.72
N LEU A 117 -8.34 -1.87 16.78
CA LEU A 117 -9.19 -1.62 15.63
C LEU A 117 -10.62 -1.23 16.06
N LYS A 118 -11.21 -1.99 16.98
CA LYS A 118 -12.56 -1.70 17.50
C LYS A 118 -12.63 -0.35 18.21
N SER A 119 -11.64 -0.03 19.04
CA SER A 119 -11.53 1.29 19.67
C SER A 119 -11.44 2.41 18.64
N HIS A 120 -10.62 2.23 17.60
CA HIS A 120 -10.48 3.21 16.52
C HIS A 120 -11.81 3.45 15.79
N ILE A 121 -12.51 2.38 15.41
CA ILE A 121 -13.81 2.47 14.72
C ILE A 121 -14.84 3.15 15.62
N LEU A 122 -14.90 2.81 16.92
CA LEU A 122 -15.80 3.46 17.87
C LEU A 122 -15.53 4.97 17.99
N GLY A 123 -14.26 5.37 18.08
CA GLY A 123 -13.89 6.78 18.10
C GLY A 123 -14.30 7.54 16.82
N ARG A 124 -14.30 6.86 15.67
CA ARG A 124 -14.78 7.43 14.40
C ARG A 124 -16.30 7.50 14.30
N LEU A 125 -17.02 6.55 14.89
CA LEU A 125 -18.49 6.51 14.85
C LEU A 125 -19.14 7.47 15.83
N ILE A 126 -18.48 7.79 16.95
CA ILE A 126 -19.01 8.67 18.00
C ILE A 126 -18.51 10.10 17.75
N PRO A 127 -19.38 11.03 17.33
CA PRO A 127 -18.99 12.42 17.09
C PRO A 127 -18.38 13.06 18.34
N GLY A 128 -17.25 13.74 18.20
CA GLY A 128 -16.57 14.42 19.32
C GLY A 128 -15.62 13.53 20.15
N SER A 129 -15.63 12.20 19.97
CA SER A 129 -14.71 11.29 20.66
C SER A 129 -13.25 11.46 20.25
N MET A 130 -12.99 11.95 19.03
CA MET A 130 -11.64 12.14 18.48
C MET A 130 -10.93 13.41 18.99
N ALA A 131 -11.65 14.31 19.67
CA ALA A 131 -11.08 15.55 20.22
C ALA A 131 -10.40 15.34 21.58
N LYS A 132 -10.47 14.12 22.13
CA LYS A 132 -9.89 13.76 23.42
C LYS A 132 -9.00 12.55 23.18
N ASP A 133 -7.70 12.76 23.22
CA ASP A 133 -6.67 11.82 22.77
C ASP A 133 -6.67 10.44 23.45
N GLU A 134 -7.55 10.15 24.40
CA GLU A 134 -7.56 8.89 25.15
C GLU A 134 -8.98 8.49 25.57
N VAL A 135 -9.93 8.37 24.63
CA VAL A 135 -11.18 7.67 24.95
C VAL A 135 -10.91 6.16 24.97
N GLU A 136 -10.57 5.65 26.14
CA GLU A 136 -10.49 4.21 26.37
C GLU A 136 -11.89 3.60 26.39
N PHE A 137 -12.21 2.86 25.32
CA PHE A 137 -13.46 2.10 25.28
C PHE A 137 -13.36 0.84 26.15
N THR A 138 -14.39 0.58 26.94
CA THR A 138 -14.48 -0.64 27.75
C THR A 138 -14.63 -1.88 26.86
N THR A 139 -14.28 -3.06 27.39
CA THR A 139 -14.46 -4.34 26.68
C THR A 139 -15.92 -4.56 26.26
N ALA A 140 -16.88 -4.16 27.08
CA ALA A 140 -18.31 -4.26 26.75
C ALA A 140 -18.68 -3.39 25.54
N GLN A 141 -18.17 -2.14 25.48
CA GLN A 141 -18.38 -1.25 24.33
C GLN A 141 -17.75 -1.81 23.05
N ARG A 142 -16.53 -2.35 23.13
CA ARG A 142 -15.86 -3.01 21.99
C ARG A 142 -16.62 -4.25 21.52
N ASN A 143 -17.23 -5.01 22.44
CA ASN A 143 -18.01 -6.20 22.10
C ASN A 143 -19.35 -5.87 21.45
N ALA A 144 -19.93 -4.69 21.74
CA ALA A 144 -21.11 -4.20 21.05
C ALA A 144 -20.85 -3.86 19.57
N LEU A 145 -19.60 -3.57 19.18
CA LEU A 145 -19.23 -3.34 17.79
C LEU A 145 -19.11 -4.67 17.02
N LEU A 146 -19.96 -4.82 16.00
CA LEU A 146 -19.99 -5.98 15.11
C LEU A 146 -19.35 -5.65 13.75
N LEU A 147 -18.36 -6.44 13.36
CA LEU A 147 -17.78 -6.40 12.01
C LEU A 147 -18.57 -7.38 11.13
N ILE A 148 -19.27 -6.85 10.13
CA ILE A 148 -20.08 -7.66 9.21
C ILE A 148 -19.19 -8.71 8.54
N ASN A 149 -19.63 -9.97 8.58
CA ASN A 149 -18.92 -11.13 8.04
C ASN A 149 -17.50 -11.36 8.61
N ASN A 150 -17.16 -10.71 9.74
CA ASN A 150 -15.85 -10.79 10.38
C ASN A 150 -14.68 -10.58 9.38
N CYS A 151 -14.85 -9.69 8.40
CA CYS A 151 -13.88 -9.56 7.33
C CYS A 151 -13.36 -8.14 7.14
N ILE A 152 -12.11 -8.05 6.69
CA ILE A 152 -11.49 -6.83 6.19
C ILE A 152 -11.25 -6.95 4.69
N TYR A 153 -11.35 -5.83 3.97
CA TYR A 153 -11.17 -5.79 2.52
C TYR A 153 -9.83 -5.18 2.17
N ARG A 154 -9.13 -5.83 1.25
CA ARG A 154 -7.92 -5.28 0.63
C ARG A 154 -8.32 -4.47 -0.58
N HIS A 155 -7.96 -3.20 -0.56
CA HIS A 155 -8.20 -2.28 -1.65
C HIS A 155 -6.94 -2.09 -2.48
N LYS A 156 -7.09 -2.06 -3.80
CA LYS A 156 -5.97 -1.97 -4.73
C LYS A 156 -5.32 -0.59 -4.74
N VAL A 157 -6.15 0.45 -4.60
CA VAL A 157 -5.74 1.84 -4.78
C VAL A 157 -6.35 2.70 -3.66
N LEU A 158 -5.48 3.51 -3.06
CA LEU A 158 -5.81 4.60 -2.14
C LEU A 158 -5.17 5.87 -2.71
N CYS A 159 -6.00 6.85 -3.04
CA CYS A 159 -5.58 8.19 -3.43
C CYS A 159 -5.67 9.10 -2.21
N ILE A 160 -4.61 9.85 -1.94
CA ILE A 160 -4.54 10.82 -0.85
C ILE A 160 -4.21 12.19 -1.45
N ASN A 161 -5.11 13.14 -1.27
CA ASN A 161 -4.89 14.53 -1.62
C ASN A 161 -4.27 15.24 -0.42
N TYR A 162 -3.07 15.78 -0.62
CA TYR A 162 -2.35 16.55 0.39
C TYR A 162 -1.75 17.79 -0.25
N THR A 163 -1.73 18.89 0.50
CA THR A 163 -1.12 20.12 0.06
C THR A 163 0.38 20.07 0.37
N THR A 164 1.21 20.27 -0.66
CA THR A 164 2.64 20.52 -0.48
C THR A 164 2.90 22.00 -0.69
N TYR A 165 3.33 22.69 0.36
CA TYR A 165 3.88 24.03 0.23
C TYR A 165 5.29 23.90 -0.35
N ASP A 166 5.48 24.23 -1.64
CA ASP A 166 6.81 24.40 -2.23
C ASP A 166 7.31 25.79 -1.80
N LEU A 167 7.98 25.84 -0.63
CA LEU A 167 8.67 27.03 -0.17
C LEU A 167 9.94 27.19 -1.03
N ARG A 168 9.84 27.98 -2.10
CA ARG A 168 10.99 28.42 -2.90
C ARG A 168 11.50 29.77 -2.43
#